data_AF-A0A261C3N3-F1
#
_entry.id   AF-A0A261C3N3-F1
#
_cell.length_a   1.000
_cell.length_b   1.000
_cell.length_c   1.000
_cell.angle_alpha   90.00
_cell.angle_beta   90.00
_cell.angle_gamma   90.00
#
_symmetry.space_group_name_H-M   'P 1'
#
loop_
_entity.id
_entity.type
_entity.pdbx_description
1 polymer ?
#
loop_
_entity_poly.entity_id
_entity_poly.type
_entity_poly.pdbx_seq_one_letter_code
_entity_poly.pdbx_strand_id
1 'polypeptide(L)'
;MNSSDLDKYDFYDEESGKWIHIPDYYESYNNYSKQHEEFTKNDVFRVWGASIFLSGLLVFVFISTVTMTIGLLHDQIEPVNGILLFGGYYISIVVSPVFNIILILLAVQRFLLYFYEDSERFLNLKSFYWTLLIVFLYFSFAILHIPIRIKDHFSDKLEFINWVAFLSGAIENSLLENVQVYISFILEFLAFISVVVYIPMFISIRKLLYLPSLAQSQPQTYIMYQVKFIFIGKLFMLIILVTSGLVAKFVGWAFSNLAFVITNLSTFYMTPLIIQMTYLFCNKRNTQLVLSYLSFRFVIDKLRKMLRKTNTVHPIIPTP
;
A
#
# COMPACT_ATOMS: atom_id res chain seq x y z
N MET A 1 56.64 -0.24 10.22
CA MET A 1 56.17 1.15 10.06
C MET A 1 56.70 1.92 11.25
N ASN A 2 57.46 3.00 11.04
CA ASN A 2 57.92 3.84 12.15
C ASN A 2 56.71 4.52 12.78
N SER A 3 56.72 4.70 14.12
CA SER A 3 55.60 5.32 14.85
C SER A 3 55.35 6.79 14.45
N SER A 4 56.24 7.39 13.66
CA SER A 4 56.11 8.76 13.13
C SER A 4 55.26 8.86 11.85
N ASP A 5 54.89 7.75 11.22
CA ASP A 5 54.08 7.74 9.99
C ASP A 5 52.57 7.51 10.26
N LEU A 6 52.21 7.18 11.51
CA LEU A 6 50.83 6.92 11.95
C LEU A 6 50.03 8.20 12.20
N ASP A 7 50.70 9.33 12.46
CA ASP A 7 50.04 10.63 12.68
C ASP A 7 49.50 11.27 11.39
N LYS A 8 49.66 10.60 10.26
CA LYS A 8 49.22 11.07 8.94
C LYS A 8 47.97 10.35 8.41
N TYR A 9 47.40 9.39 9.14
CA TYR A 9 46.25 8.62 8.69
C TYR A 9 45.15 8.62 9.75
N ASP A 10 43.97 9.07 9.37
CA ASP A 10 42.91 9.38 10.33
C ASP A 10 42.04 8.17 10.72
N PHE A 11 41.94 7.15 9.87
CA PHE A 11 41.26 5.89 10.18
C PHE A 11 41.64 4.76 9.21
N TYR A 12 41.64 3.54 9.74
CA TYR A 12 41.86 2.30 8.99
C TYR A 12 40.52 1.72 8.53
N ASP A 13 40.40 1.47 7.23
CA ASP A 13 39.22 0.82 6.66
C ASP A 13 39.42 -0.70 6.63
N GLU A 14 38.69 -1.41 7.48
CA GLU A 14 38.76 -2.87 7.62
C GLU A 14 38.29 -3.61 6.36
N GLU A 15 37.41 -3.03 5.54
CA GLU A 15 36.92 -3.69 4.31
C GLU A 15 37.94 -3.62 3.17
N SER A 16 38.67 -2.50 3.06
CA SER A 16 39.69 -2.33 2.01
C SER A 16 41.11 -2.70 2.43
N GLY A 17 41.34 -2.88 3.74
CA GLY A 17 42.66 -3.20 4.31
C GLY A 17 43.67 -2.07 4.12
N LYS A 18 43.21 -0.82 4.01
CA LYS A 18 44.04 0.35 3.70
C LYS A 18 43.77 1.48 4.70
N TRP A 19 44.83 2.23 4.98
CA TRP A 19 44.76 3.49 5.71
C TRP A 19 44.27 4.59 4.77
N ILE A 20 43.21 5.30 5.15
CA ILE A 20 42.58 6.34 4.33
C ILE A 20 42.88 7.71 4.94
N HIS A 21 43.30 8.66 4.10
CA HIS A 21 43.53 10.04 4.47
C HIS A 21 42.22 10.85 4.26
N ILE A 22 41.78 11.64 5.25
CA ILE A 22 40.48 12.35 5.19
C ILE A 22 40.29 13.19 3.90
N PRO A 23 41.27 14.01 3.49
CA PRO A 23 41.25 14.73 2.20
C PRO A 23 40.93 13.86 0.98
N ASP A 24 41.59 12.70 0.84
CA ASP A 24 41.41 11.79 -0.30
C ASP A 24 40.02 11.13 -0.28
N TYR A 25 39.50 10.87 0.93
CA TYR A 25 38.13 10.42 1.12
C TYR A 25 37.12 11.49 0.65
N TYR A 26 37.32 12.75 1.03
CA TYR A 26 36.45 13.85 0.59
C TYR A 26 36.56 14.15 -0.91
N GLU A 27 37.74 13.99 -1.52
CA GLU A 27 37.94 14.21 -2.95
C GLU A 27 37.36 13.07 -3.80
N SER A 28 37.55 11.82 -3.38
CA SER A 28 36.87 10.65 -3.95
C SER A 28 35.35 10.78 -3.80
N TYR A 29 34.87 11.22 -2.64
CA TYR A 29 33.46 11.51 -2.38
C TYR A 29 32.92 12.62 -3.28
N ASN A 30 33.64 13.73 -3.45
CA ASN A 30 33.21 14.83 -4.31
C ASN A 30 33.19 14.43 -5.79
N ASN A 31 34.15 13.63 -6.24
CA ASN A 31 34.17 13.12 -7.62
C ASN A 31 33.06 12.08 -7.85
N TYR A 32 32.76 11.23 -6.87
CA TYR A 32 31.68 10.25 -6.94
C TYR A 32 30.29 10.92 -6.82
N SER A 33 30.15 11.90 -5.93
CA SER A 33 28.97 12.77 -5.78
C SER A 33 28.67 13.48 -7.10
N LYS A 34 29.65 14.12 -7.74
CA LYS A 34 29.49 14.73 -9.08
C LYS A 34 29.07 13.73 -10.16
N GLN A 35 29.42 12.46 -10.03
CA GLN A 35 29.05 11.41 -10.99
C GLN A 35 27.66 10.79 -10.72
N HIS A 36 27.07 11.03 -9.55
CA HIS A 36 25.79 10.45 -9.12
C HIS A 36 24.75 11.47 -8.63
N GLU A 37 25.04 12.78 -8.73
CA GLU A 37 24.10 13.85 -8.37
C GLU A 37 22.94 14.03 -9.36
N GLU A 38 23.03 13.46 -10.56
CA GLU A 38 21.92 13.55 -11.52
C GLU A 38 20.98 12.35 -11.44
N PHE A 39 20.24 12.24 -10.32
CA PHE A 39 18.83 11.94 -10.49
C PHE A 39 18.24 13.18 -11.17
N THR A 40 18.33 13.22 -12.50
CA THR A 40 17.98 14.43 -13.24
C THR A 40 16.57 14.85 -12.82
N LYS A 41 16.29 16.16 -12.83
CA LYS A 41 14.93 16.68 -12.59
C LYS A 41 13.88 15.91 -13.43
N ASN A 42 14.30 15.42 -14.60
CA ASN A 42 13.56 14.52 -15.47
C ASN A 42 13.28 13.13 -14.86
N ASP A 43 14.21 12.49 -14.17
CA ASP A 43 13.98 11.18 -13.53
C ASP A 43 13.02 11.28 -12.34
N VAL A 44 13.11 12.35 -11.55
CA VAL A 44 12.12 12.65 -10.49
C VAL A 44 10.74 12.85 -11.10
N PHE A 45 10.65 13.62 -12.20
CA PHE A 45 9.40 13.83 -12.92
C PHE A 45 8.85 12.53 -13.53
N ARG A 46 9.71 11.64 -14.04
CA ARG A 46 9.32 10.33 -14.57
C ARG A 46 8.83 9.39 -13.49
N VAL A 47 9.45 9.36 -12.31
CA VAL A 47 8.96 8.60 -11.15
C VAL A 47 7.59 9.13 -10.70
N TRP A 48 7.44 10.46 -10.65
CA TRP A 48 6.19 11.10 -10.25
C TRP A 48 5.06 10.80 -11.24
N GLY A 49 5.34 10.93 -12.55
CA GLY A 49 4.41 10.57 -13.62
C GLY A 49 4.06 9.08 -13.62
N ALA A 50 5.04 8.19 -13.42
CA ALA A 50 4.83 6.76 -13.29
C ALA A 50 3.95 6.39 -12.09
N SER A 51 4.22 7.01 -10.93
CA SER A 51 3.45 6.83 -9.71
C SER A 51 2.00 7.27 -9.88
N ILE A 52 1.77 8.48 -10.40
CA ILE A 52 0.42 8.99 -10.68
C ILE A 52 -0.29 8.14 -11.71
N PHE A 53 0.40 7.72 -12.77
CA PHE A 53 -0.18 6.85 -13.80
C PHE A 53 -0.57 5.49 -13.22
N LEU A 54 0.27 4.86 -12.39
CA LEU A 54 -0.04 3.58 -11.77
C LEU A 54 -1.17 3.71 -10.74
N SER A 55 -1.17 4.77 -9.93
CA SER A 55 -2.26 5.09 -9.00
C SER A 55 -3.56 5.38 -9.75
N GLY A 56 -3.51 6.11 -10.86
CA GLY A 56 -4.66 6.38 -11.72
C GLY A 56 -5.20 5.13 -12.40
N LEU A 57 -4.31 4.26 -12.91
CA LEU A 57 -4.68 2.96 -13.46
C LEU A 57 -5.31 2.06 -12.39
N LEU A 58 -4.83 2.13 -11.15
CA LEU A 58 -5.39 1.38 -10.03
C LEU A 58 -6.75 1.91 -9.58
N VAL A 59 -6.91 3.23 -9.50
CA VAL A 59 -8.22 3.85 -9.26
C VAL A 59 -9.17 3.52 -10.40
N PHE A 60 -8.70 3.48 -11.65
CA PHE A 60 -9.48 3.05 -12.80
C PHE A 60 -9.86 1.56 -12.70
N VAL A 61 -8.95 0.67 -12.31
CA VAL A 61 -9.23 -0.76 -12.11
C VAL A 61 -10.22 -0.95 -10.97
N PHE A 62 -10.08 -0.19 -9.88
CA PHE A 62 -11.02 -0.21 -8.75
C PHE A 62 -12.40 0.33 -9.15
N ILE A 63 -12.46 1.48 -9.81
CA ILE A 63 -13.71 2.04 -10.33
C ILE A 63 -14.33 1.07 -11.33
N SER A 64 -13.55 0.52 -12.27
CA SER A 64 -14.00 -0.45 -13.26
C SER A 64 -14.48 -1.76 -12.64
N THR A 65 -13.86 -2.22 -11.55
CA THR A 65 -14.36 -3.39 -10.83
C THR A 65 -15.66 -3.04 -10.12
N VAL A 66 -15.77 -1.88 -9.46
CA VAL A 66 -17.01 -1.40 -8.83
C VAL A 66 -18.12 -1.15 -9.86
N THR A 67 -17.87 -0.54 -11.01
CA THR A 67 -18.87 -0.33 -12.07
C THR A 67 -19.20 -1.62 -12.82
N MET A 68 -18.25 -2.54 -13.02
CA MET A 68 -18.60 -3.89 -13.48
C MET A 68 -19.45 -4.61 -12.44
N THR A 69 -19.19 -4.41 -11.14
CA THR A 69 -19.98 -4.99 -10.05
C THR A 69 -21.42 -4.47 -10.07
N ILE A 70 -21.59 -3.15 -10.24
CA ILE A 70 -22.90 -2.48 -10.35
C ILE A 70 -23.59 -2.83 -11.69
N GLY A 71 -22.85 -2.92 -12.80
CA GLY A 71 -23.38 -3.30 -14.11
C GLY A 71 -23.76 -4.77 -14.23
N LEU A 72 -23.06 -5.67 -13.55
CA LEU A 72 -23.41 -7.10 -13.47
C LEU A 72 -24.60 -7.36 -12.54
N LEU A 73 -24.98 -6.41 -11.69
CA LEU A 73 -26.25 -6.45 -10.94
C LEU A 73 -27.46 -6.09 -11.82
N HIS A 74 -27.23 -5.54 -13.03
CA HIS A 74 -28.29 -5.08 -13.92
C HIS A 74 -28.74 -6.14 -14.96
N ASP A 75 -27.98 -7.22 -15.17
CA ASP A 75 -28.32 -8.25 -16.17
C ASP A 75 -28.12 -9.68 -15.65
N GLN A 76 -29.02 -10.59 -16.03
CA GLN A 76 -29.26 -11.90 -15.41
C GLN A 76 -28.12 -12.94 -15.55
N ILE A 77 -27.01 -12.74 -14.85
CA ILE A 77 -26.03 -13.78 -14.50
C ILE A 77 -25.95 -13.87 -12.97
N GLU A 78 -27.08 -14.19 -12.34
CA GLU A 78 -27.34 -13.86 -10.93
C GLU A 78 -26.62 -14.71 -9.85
N PRO A 79 -26.43 -16.04 -9.96
CA PRO A 79 -25.98 -16.79 -8.79
C PRO A 79 -24.46 -16.71 -8.57
N VAL A 80 -23.64 -16.93 -9.61
CA VAL A 80 -22.18 -17.01 -9.44
C VAL A 80 -21.57 -15.65 -9.08
N ASN A 81 -22.05 -14.59 -9.72
CA ASN A 81 -21.56 -13.24 -9.44
C ASN A 81 -22.06 -12.72 -8.09
N GLY A 82 -23.32 -13.03 -7.73
CA GLY A 82 -23.87 -12.76 -6.40
C GLY A 82 -23.05 -13.45 -5.30
N ILE A 83 -22.74 -14.74 -5.46
CA ILE A 83 -21.93 -15.52 -4.50
C ILE A 83 -20.52 -14.95 -4.34
N LEU A 84 -19.86 -14.56 -5.45
CA LEU A 84 -18.50 -14.01 -5.39
C LEU A 84 -18.45 -12.66 -4.66
N LEU A 85 -19.41 -11.79 -4.95
CA LEU A 85 -19.50 -10.47 -4.33
C LEU A 85 -19.91 -10.54 -2.86
N PHE A 86 -20.83 -11.44 -2.54
CA PHE A 86 -21.28 -11.71 -1.18
C PHE A 86 -20.17 -12.35 -0.34
N GLY A 87 -19.46 -13.34 -0.90
CA GLY A 87 -18.28 -13.93 -0.28
C GLY A 87 -17.17 -12.90 -0.07
N GLY A 88 -16.90 -12.06 -1.08
CA GLY A 88 -15.95 -10.96 -0.99
C GLY A 88 -16.32 -9.94 0.09
N TYR A 89 -17.59 -9.58 0.20
CA TYR A 89 -18.10 -8.73 1.26
C TYR A 89 -17.85 -9.33 2.63
N TYR A 90 -18.24 -10.58 2.89
CA TYR A 90 -18.02 -11.19 4.20
C TYR A 90 -16.56 -11.28 4.61
N ILE A 91 -15.69 -11.61 3.65
CA ILE A 91 -14.25 -11.60 3.88
C ILE A 91 -13.80 -10.17 4.23
N SER A 92 -14.29 -9.18 3.50
CA SER A 92 -13.96 -7.77 3.71
C SER A 92 -14.31 -7.25 5.10
N ILE A 93 -15.42 -7.68 5.72
CA ILE A 93 -15.81 -7.16 7.05
C ILE A 93 -14.87 -7.67 8.14
N VAL A 94 -14.32 -8.88 7.99
CA VAL A 94 -13.31 -9.40 8.92
C VAL A 94 -11.95 -8.75 8.64
N VAL A 95 -11.55 -8.66 7.37
CA VAL A 95 -10.19 -8.27 6.97
C VAL A 95 -9.94 -6.77 7.15
N SER A 96 -10.92 -5.92 6.86
CA SER A 96 -10.72 -4.46 6.83
C SER A 96 -10.43 -3.85 8.20
N PRO A 97 -11.16 -4.20 9.29
CA PRO A 97 -10.82 -3.75 10.63
C PRO A 97 -9.40 -4.16 11.04
N VAL A 98 -8.99 -5.40 10.71
CA VAL A 98 -7.65 -5.92 10.99
C VAL A 98 -6.59 -5.10 10.25
N PHE A 99 -6.81 -4.79 8.97
CA PHE A 99 -5.92 -3.92 8.20
C PHE A 99 -5.77 -2.52 8.82
N ASN A 100 -6.87 -1.90 9.27
CA ASN A 100 -6.80 -0.60 9.92
C ASN A 100 -6.01 -0.65 11.23
N ILE A 101 -6.26 -1.66 12.07
CA ILE A 101 -5.51 -1.85 13.32
C ILE A 101 -4.02 -2.02 13.03
N ILE A 102 -3.66 -2.87 12.06
CA ILE A 102 -2.26 -3.10 11.68
C ILE A 102 -1.61 -1.81 11.18
N LEU A 103 -2.30 -1.03 10.33
CA LEU A 103 -1.79 0.25 9.85
C LEU A 103 -1.56 1.26 10.98
N ILE A 104 -2.50 1.35 11.93
CA ILE A 104 -2.35 2.21 13.11
C ILE A 104 -1.15 1.76 13.94
N LEU A 105 -1.04 0.47 14.25
CA LEU A 105 0.06 -0.09 15.02
C LEU A 105 1.41 0.14 14.35
N LEU A 106 1.52 -0.07 13.03
CA LEU A 106 2.75 0.17 12.28
C LEU A 106 3.14 1.66 12.25
N ALA A 107 2.17 2.57 12.15
CA ALA A 107 2.43 4.01 12.21
C ALA A 107 2.99 4.42 13.57
N VAL A 108 2.36 3.95 14.66
CA VAL A 108 2.79 4.22 16.03
C VAL A 108 4.15 3.58 16.31
N GLN A 109 4.37 2.32 15.91
CA GLN A 109 5.63 1.63 16.11
C GLN A 109 6.79 2.39 15.45
N ARG A 110 6.63 2.79 14.18
CA ARG A 110 7.68 3.53 13.46
C ARG A 110 7.97 4.88 14.11
N PHE A 111 6.93 5.56 14.58
CA PHE A 111 7.10 6.83 15.27
C PHE A 111 7.88 6.68 16.56
N LEU A 112 7.50 5.71 17.39
CA LEU A 112 8.17 5.46 18.67
C LEU A 112 9.62 5.03 18.47
N LEU A 113 9.88 4.08 17.55
CA LEU A 113 11.25 3.65 17.21
C LEU A 113 12.13 4.81 16.71
N TYR A 114 11.52 5.78 16.03
CA TYR A 114 12.27 6.91 15.49
C TYR A 114 12.60 7.98 16.55
N PHE A 115 11.69 8.25 17.50
CA PHE A 115 11.86 9.32 18.49
C PHE A 115 12.34 8.86 19.87
N TYR A 116 12.20 7.57 20.19
CA TYR A 116 12.52 7.02 21.50
C TYR A 116 13.39 5.77 21.34
N GLU A 117 14.70 5.91 21.55
CA GLU A 117 15.65 4.79 21.48
C GLU A 117 15.29 3.66 22.48
N ASP A 118 14.82 4.01 23.68
CA ASP A 118 14.38 3.05 24.69
C ASP A 118 13.19 2.18 24.24
N SER A 119 12.41 2.65 23.25
CA SER A 119 11.27 1.92 22.73
C SER A 119 11.68 0.69 21.91
N GLU A 120 12.93 0.62 21.42
CA GLU A 120 13.43 -0.52 20.64
C GLU A 120 13.31 -1.83 21.42
N ARG A 121 13.57 -1.81 22.73
CA ARG A 121 13.47 -2.98 23.61
C ARG A 121 12.06 -3.58 23.67
N PHE A 122 11.04 -2.74 23.51
CA PHE A 122 9.64 -3.15 23.61
C PHE A 122 8.98 -3.36 22.24
N LEU A 123 9.42 -2.62 21.22
CA LEU A 123 8.80 -2.57 19.90
C LEU A 123 9.51 -3.42 18.85
N ASN A 124 10.73 -3.88 19.12
CA ASN A 124 11.41 -4.90 18.32
C ASN A 124 10.91 -6.31 18.68
N LEU A 125 9.58 -6.49 18.61
CA LEU A 125 8.93 -7.76 18.86
C LEU A 125 9.37 -8.78 17.81
N LYS A 126 9.76 -9.98 18.26
CA LYS A 126 10.06 -11.09 17.37
C LYS A 126 8.88 -11.35 16.41
N SER A 127 9.20 -11.74 15.18
CA SER A 127 8.22 -12.08 14.13
C SER A 127 7.09 -13.01 14.62
N PHE A 128 7.40 -13.93 15.54
CA PHE A 128 6.41 -14.80 16.18
C PHE A 128 5.26 -14.03 16.85
N TYR A 129 5.54 -12.97 17.62
CA TYR A 129 4.50 -12.21 18.32
C TYR A 129 3.62 -11.41 17.36
N TRP A 130 4.20 -10.90 16.27
CA TRP A 130 3.42 -10.24 15.20
C TRP A 130 2.47 -11.22 14.52
N THR A 131 2.95 -12.43 14.19
CA THR A 131 2.11 -13.48 13.63
C THR A 131 0.98 -13.87 14.58
N LEU A 132 1.29 -14.04 15.88
CA LEU A 132 0.30 -14.38 16.89
C LEU A 132 -0.76 -13.28 17.02
N LEU A 133 -0.36 -12.01 17.06
CA LEU A 133 -1.27 -10.86 17.12
C LEU A 133 -2.20 -10.82 15.90
N ILE A 134 -1.65 -11.00 14.70
CA ILE A 134 -2.42 -10.99 13.45
C ILE A 134 -3.46 -12.13 13.46
N VAL A 135 -3.05 -13.35 13.79
CA VAL A 135 -3.96 -14.51 13.89
C VAL A 135 -5.05 -14.26 14.93
N PHE A 136 -4.67 -13.73 16.10
CA PHE A 136 -5.63 -13.37 17.16
C PHE A 136 -6.65 -12.33 16.69
N LEU A 137 -6.22 -11.27 16.01
CA LEU A 137 -7.11 -10.23 15.48
C LEU A 137 -8.11 -10.81 14.46
N TYR A 138 -7.63 -11.57 13.48
CA TYR A 138 -8.50 -12.22 12.49
C TYR A 138 -9.51 -13.16 13.15
N PHE A 139 -9.06 -13.96 14.12
CA PHE A 139 -9.92 -14.88 14.84
C PHE A 139 -10.97 -14.16 15.69
N SER A 140 -10.59 -13.09 16.39
CA SER A 140 -11.50 -12.27 17.20
C SER A 140 -12.59 -11.64 16.36
N PHE A 141 -12.24 -10.99 15.23
CA PHE A 141 -13.24 -10.42 14.32
C PHE A 141 -14.11 -11.51 13.66
N ALA A 142 -13.54 -12.66 13.30
CA ALA A 142 -14.32 -13.77 12.76
C ALA A 142 -15.36 -14.30 13.75
N ILE A 143 -15.01 -14.45 15.04
CA ILE A 143 -15.96 -14.88 16.08
C ILE A 143 -17.07 -13.86 16.28
N LEU A 144 -16.76 -12.57 16.30
CA LEU A 144 -17.76 -11.51 16.48
C LEU A 144 -18.86 -11.55 15.39
N HIS A 145 -18.55 -12.11 14.22
CA HIS A 145 -19.49 -12.27 13.12
C HIS A 145 -20.34 -13.55 13.15
N ILE A 146 -19.97 -14.56 13.93
CA ILE A 146 -20.71 -15.83 14.01
C ILE A 146 -22.16 -15.62 14.45
N PRO A 147 -22.49 -14.81 15.47
CA PRO A 147 -23.87 -14.58 15.91
C PRO A 147 -24.76 -13.96 14.83
N ILE A 148 -24.18 -13.05 14.03
CA ILE A 148 -24.87 -12.41 12.91
C ILE A 148 -25.24 -13.45 11.85
N ARG A 149 -24.30 -14.36 11.52
CA ARG A 149 -24.54 -15.44 10.55
C ARG A 149 -25.59 -16.46 11.01
N ILE A 150 -25.60 -16.79 12.30
CA ILE A 150 -26.60 -17.73 12.85
C ILE A 150 -28.00 -17.12 12.73
N LYS A 151 -28.16 -15.83 13.06
CA LYS A 151 -29.43 -15.11 12.92
C LYS A 151 -29.94 -15.11 11.47
N ASP A 152 -29.06 -14.86 10.50
CA ASP A 152 -29.42 -14.83 9.08
C ASP A 152 -29.78 -16.23 8.55
N HIS A 153 -29.09 -17.28 9.00
CA HIS A 153 -29.35 -18.66 8.58
C HIS A 153 -30.70 -19.21 9.06
N PHE A 154 -31.20 -18.76 10.22
CA PHE A 154 -32.52 -19.17 10.73
C PHE A 154 -33.69 -18.39 10.10
N SER A 155 -33.41 -17.30 9.36
CA SER A 155 -34.42 -16.51 8.68
C SER A 155 -34.43 -16.92 7.20
N ASP A 156 -35.25 -17.91 6.84
CA ASP A 156 -35.41 -18.59 5.52
C ASP A 156 -35.61 -17.70 4.26
N LYS A 157 -35.31 -16.40 4.30
CA LYS A 157 -35.30 -15.52 3.14
C LYS A 157 -33.98 -15.63 2.38
N LEU A 158 -34.12 -15.75 1.06
CA LEU A 158 -33.04 -15.66 0.07
C LEU A 158 -32.02 -14.56 0.44
N GLU A 159 -30.77 -14.95 0.70
CA GLU A 159 -29.70 -14.11 1.28
C GLU A 159 -29.51 -12.76 0.56
N PHE A 160 -29.76 -12.74 -0.75
CA PHE A 160 -29.73 -11.52 -1.57
C PHE A 160 -30.78 -10.48 -1.16
N ILE A 161 -32.01 -10.90 -0.86
CA ILE A 161 -33.11 -9.99 -0.47
C ILE A 161 -32.80 -9.36 0.88
N ASN A 162 -32.27 -10.13 1.83
CA ASN A 162 -31.86 -9.61 3.13
C ASN A 162 -30.69 -8.62 3.02
N TRP A 163 -29.74 -8.85 2.09
CA TRP A 163 -28.65 -7.92 1.83
C TRP A 163 -29.12 -6.59 1.22
N VAL A 164 -30.04 -6.63 0.24
CA VAL A 164 -30.66 -5.41 -0.33
C VAL A 164 -31.51 -4.68 0.72
N ALA A 165 -32.21 -5.42 1.58
CA ALA A 165 -32.97 -4.86 2.69
C ALA A 165 -32.07 -4.24 3.77
N PHE A 166 -30.89 -4.81 4.01
CA PHE A 166 -29.85 -4.22 4.87
C PHE A 166 -29.30 -2.92 4.28
N LEU A 167 -28.96 -2.89 2.98
CA LEU A 167 -28.47 -1.67 2.32
C LEU A 167 -29.49 -0.53 2.31
N SER A 168 -30.76 -0.85 2.09
CA SER A 168 -31.85 0.13 2.11
C SER A 168 -32.23 0.59 3.52
N GLY A 169 -31.75 -0.08 4.57
CA GLY A 169 -32.15 0.18 5.96
C GLY A 169 -33.57 -0.27 6.28
N ALA A 170 -34.14 -1.14 5.45
CA ALA A 170 -35.49 -1.68 5.63
C ALA A 170 -35.57 -2.72 6.77
N ILE A 171 -34.42 -3.25 7.21
CA ILE A 171 -34.29 -4.13 8.38
C ILE A 171 -33.65 -3.33 9.51
N GLU A 172 -34.27 -3.37 10.69
CA GLU A 172 -33.68 -2.81 11.90
C GLU A 172 -32.44 -3.62 12.31
N ASN A 173 -31.29 -2.97 12.28
CA ASN A 173 -30.02 -3.58 12.66
C ASN A 173 -30.06 -4.02 14.13
N SER A 174 -29.51 -5.20 14.43
CA SER A 174 -29.31 -5.59 15.83
C SER A 174 -28.31 -4.65 16.53
N LEU A 175 -28.33 -4.61 17.87
CA LEU A 175 -27.36 -3.83 18.65
C LEU A 175 -25.91 -4.20 18.27
N LEU A 176 -25.64 -5.49 18.06
CA LEU A 176 -24.32 -5.99 17.67
C LEU A 176 -23.91 -5.49 16.27
N GLU A 177 -24.81 -5.51 15.29
CA GLU A 177 -24.57 -4.99 13.94
C GLU A 177 -24.28 -3.48 13.98
N ASN A 178 -25.03 -2.71 14.77
CA ASN A 178 -24.79 -1.28 14.92
C ASN A 178 -23.44 -0.99 15.58
N VAL A 179 -23.10 -1.68 16.69
CA VAL A 179 -21.80 -1.55 17.36
C VAL A 179 -20.66 -1.83 16.37
N GLN A 180 -20.81 -2.85 15.54
CA GLN A 180 -19.82 -3.19 14.53
C GLN A 180 -19.65 -2.09 13.46
N VAL A 181 -20.75 -1.53 12.96
CA VAL A 181 -20.71 -0.41 12.00
C VAL A 181 -19.94 0.78 12.60
N TYR A 182 -20.22 1.13 13.86
CA TYR A 182 -19.50 2.21 14.54
C TYR A 182 -18.02 1.90 14.77
N ILE A 183 -17.67 0.67 15.18
CA ILE A 183 -16.27 0.26 15.35
C ILE A 183 -15.50 0.40 14.04
N SER A 184 -16.07 -0.05 12.91
CA SER A 184 -15.43 0.10 11.59
C SER A 184 -15.18 1.56 11.23
N PHE A 185 -16.13 2.47 11.45
CA PHE A 185 -15.92 3.90 11.19
C PHE A 185 -14.89 4.53 12.11
N ILE A 186 -14.90 4.19 13.39
CA ILE A 186 -13.89 4.66 14.35
C ILE A 186 -12.49 4.21 13.93
N LEU A 187 -12.34 2.94 13.52
CA LEU A 187 -11.07 2.41 13.04
C LEU A 187 -10.58 3.08 11.76
N GLU A 188 -11.47 3.38 10.81
CA GLU A 188 -11.08 4.13 9.61
C GLU A 188 -10.61 5.55 9.94
N PHE A 189 -11.33 6.23 10.81
CA PHE A 189 -10.95 7.58 11.24
C PHE A 189 -9.62 7.58 12.00
N LEU A 190 -9.40 6.62 12.91
CA LEU A 190 -8.13 6.42 13.59
C LEU A 190 -7.00 6.08 12.62
N ALA A 191 -7.25 5.25 11.61
CA ALA A 191 -6.27 4.89 10.59
C ALA A 191 -5.94 6.06 9.64
N PHE A 192 -6.84 7.03 9.49
CA PHE A 192 -6.54 8.29 8.80
C PHE A 192 -5.69 9.21 9.68
N ILE A 193 -6.05 9.38 10.95
CA ILE A 193 -5.28 10.19 11.91
C ILE A 193 -3.87 9.64 12.11
N SER A 194 -3.69 8.32 12.11
CA SER A 194 -2.38 7.69 12.28
C SER A 194 -1.37 8.13 11.21
N VAL A 195 -1.82 8.60 10.05
CA VAL A 195 -0.94 9.13 9.01
C VAL A 195 -0.29 10.47 9.42
N VAL A 196 -0.95 11.27 10.25
CA VAL A 196 -0.42 12.54 10.76
C VAL A 196 0.87 12.32 11.55
N VAL A 197 1.01 11.16 12.19
CA VAL A 197 2.19 10.75 12.95
C VAL A 197 3.44 10.66 12.07
N TYR A 198 3.30 10.48 10.74
CA TYR A 198 4.44 10.51 9.82
C TYR A 198 4.98 11.92 9.53
N ILE A 199 4.22 12.99 9.79
CA ILE A 199 4.66 14.39 9.58
C ILE A 199 5.88 14.73 10.45
N PRO A 200 5.85 14.57 11.79
CA PRO A 200 7.00 14.89 12.63
C PRO A 200 8.22 14.02 12.28
N MET A 201 8.00 12.74 11.96
CA MET A 201 9.06 11.82 11.51
C MET A 201 9.74 12.35 10.24
N PHE A 202 8.96 12.80 9.25
CA PHE A 202 9.50 13.37 8.02
C PHE A 202 10.31 14.66 8.27
N ILE A 203 9.82 15.55 9.13
CA ILE A 203 10.53 16.80 9.49
C ILE A 203 11.90 16.47 10.11
N SER A 204 11.96 15.49 11.01
CA SER A 204 13.19 15.10 11.68
C SER A 204 14.19 14.45 10.72
N ILE A 205 13.75 13.56 9.83
CA ILE A 205 14.63 12.92 8.83
C ILE A 205 15.31 13.97 7.95
N ARG A 206 14.58 15.02 7.55
CA ARG A 206 15.16 16.11 6.73
C ARG A 206 16.27 16.87 7.45
N LYS A 207 16.23 16.96 8.78
CA LYS A 207 17.27 17.62 9.56
C LYS A 207 18.57 16.83 9.61
N LEU A 208 18.54 15.51 9.39
CA LEU A 208 19.69 14.61 9.46
C LEU A 208 20.42 14.41 8.12
N LEU A 209 19.97 15.11 7.06
CA LEU A 209 20.49 14.95 5.69
C LEU A 209 21.92 15.46 5.48
N TYR A 210 22.47 16.20 6.43
CA TYR A 210 23.86 16.65 6.37
C TYR A 210 24.87 15.50 6.59
N LEU A 211 24.42 14.34 7.07
CA LEU A 211 25.29 13.19 7.32
C LEU A 211 25.66 12.48 6.00
N PRO A 212 26.96 12.31 5.67
CA PRO A 212 27.40 11.79 4.36
C PRO A 212 26.86 10.40 4.01
N SER A 213 26.75 9.50 4.99
CA SER A 213 26.22 8.14 4.83
C SER A 213 24.72 8.11 4.49
N LEU A 214 23.96 9.08 5.01
CA LEU A 214 22.54 9.30 4.71
C LEU A 214 22.34 10.01 3.37
N ALA A 215 23.24 10.94 3.01
CA ALA A 215 23.22 11.60 1.70
C ALA A 215 23.44 10.60 0.55
N GLN A 216 24.33 9.62 0.72
CA GLN A 216 24.68 8.62 -0.29
C GLN A 216 23.57 7.58 -0.55
N SER A 217 22.89 7.12 0.51
CA SER A 217 21.83 6.10 0.41
C SER A 217 20.46 6.68 0.05
N GLN A 218 20.28 8.00 0.19
CA GLN A 218 19.02 8.73 0.03
C GLN A 218 17.76 8.07 0.63
N PRO A 219 17.81 7.45 1.83
CA PRO A 219 16.68 6.74 2.41
C PRO A 219 15.50 7.69 2.66
N GLN A 220 15.76 9.00 2.84
CA GLN A 220 14.72 10.03 2.96
C GLN A 220 13.74 10.03 1.79
N THR A 221 14.22 9.81 0.56
CA THR A 221 13.39 9.91 -0.64
C THR A 221 12.42 8.74 -0.70
N TYR A 222 12.90 7.54 -0.37
CA TYR A 222 12.12 6.31 -0.35
C TYR A 222 11.14 6.25 0.81
N ILE A 223 11.57 6.63 2.03
CA ILE A 223 10.68 6.74 3.20
C ILE A 223 9.61 7.81 2.95
N MET A 224 9.96 8.93 2.30
CA MET A 224 8.99 9.96 1.92
C MET A 224 7.96 9.44 0.91
N TYR A 225 8.36 8.67 -0.09
CA TYR A 225 7.39 8.04 -1.00
C TYR A 225 6.46 7.11 -0.24
N GLN A 226 6.98 6.34 0.73
CA GLN A 226 6.16 5.47 1.55
C GLN A 226 5.03 6.22 2.25
N VAL A 227 5.38 7.31 2.92
CA VAL A 227 4.43 8.16 3.64
C VAL A 227 3.43 8.79 2.67
N LYS A 228 3.88 9.26 1.49
CA LYS A 228 3.00 9.85 0.48
C LYS A 228 1.97 8.85 -0.04
N PHE A 229 2.35 7.61 -0.33
CA PHE A 229 1.40 6.59 -0.81
C PHE A 229 0.38 6.22 0.26
N ILE A 230 0.81 6.07 1.51
CA ILE A 230 -0.09 5.80 2.64
C ILE A 230 -1.07 6.97 2.83
N PHE A 231 -0.58 8.21 2.78
CA PHE A 231 -1.40 9.41 2.91
C PHE A 231 -2.41 9.57 1.78
N ILE A 232 -1.97 9.48 0.53
CA ILE A 232 -2.86 9.60 -0.64
C ILE A 232 -3.90 8.47 -0.61
N GLY A 233 -3.46 7.24 -0.29
CA GLY A 233 -4.36 6.09 -0.16
C GLY A 233 -5.43 6.32 0.90
N LYS A 234 -5.05 6.74 2.11
CA LYS A 234 -6.02 6.99 3.20
C LYS A 234 -6.89 8.24 2.96
N LEU A 235 -6.37 9.27 2.30
CA LEU A 235 -7.17 10.43 1.89
C LEU A 235 -8.24 10.04 0.86
N PHE A 236 -7.90 9.21 -0.12
CA PHE A 236 -8.85 8.69 -1.10
C PHE A 236 -9.98 7.90 -0.42
N MET A 237 -9.64 7.10 0.59
CA MET A 237 -10.61 6.35 1.39
C MET A 237 -11.57 7.25 2.18
N LEU A 238 -11.06 8.34 2.75
CA LEU A 238 -11.89 9.34 3.42
C LEU A 238 -12.86 10.02 2.44
N ILE A 239 -12.41 10.33 1.21
CA ILE A 239 -13.27 10.88 0.16
C ILE A 239 -14.38 9.88 -0.22
N ILE A 240 -14.05 8.59 -0.34
CA ILE A 240 -15.05 7.53 -0.57
C ILE A 240 -16.09 7.52 0.55
N LEU A 241 -15.67 7.60 1.81
CA LEU A 241 -16.60 7.64 2.95
C LEU A 241 -17.56 8.83 2.86
N VAL A 242 -17.06 10.03 2.61
CA VAL A 242 -17.90 11.25 2.50
C VAL A 242 -18.85 11.16 1.31
N THR A 243 -18.36 10.74 0.14
CA THR A 243 -19.17 10.62 -1.08
C THR A 243 -20.23 9.54 -0.94
N SER A 244 -19.93 8.43 -0.26
CA SER A 244 -20.93 7.39 0.06
C SER A 244 -22.10 7.96 0.87
N GLY A 245 -21.83 8.92 1.76
CA GLY A 245 -22.89 9.60 2.51
C GLY A 245 -23.76 10.55 1.72
N LEU A 246 -23.17 11.23 0.76
CA LEU A 246 -23.93 12.06 -0.18
C LEU A 246 -24.83 11.16 -1.04
N VAL A 247 -24.30 10.06 -1.58
CA VAL A 247 -25.06 9.11 -2.41
C VAL A 247 -26.22 8.49 -1.63
N ALA A 248 -25.98 8.02 -0.40
CA ALA A 248 -27.03 7.46 0.44
C ALA A 248 -28.21 8.41 0.64
N LYS A 249 -27.92 9.71 0.85
CA LYS A 249 -28.94 10.76 0.97
C LYS A 249 -29.78 10.94 -0.30
N PHE A 250 -29.16 10.84 -1.49
CA PHE A 250 -29.87 10.98 -2.77
C PHE A 250 -30.69 9.75 -3.15
N VAL A 251 -30.20 8.55 -2.84
CA VAL A 251 -30.85 7.28 -3.20
C VAL A 251 -31.88 6.84 -2.14
N GLY A 252 -31.91 7.49 -0.98
CA GLY A 252 -32.83 7.17 0.12
C GLY A 252 -32.42 5.91 0.89
N TRP A 253 -31.16 5.49 0.77
CA TRP A 253 -30.63 4.33 1.50
C TRP A 253 -30.10 4.75 2.87
N ALA A 254 -30.02 3.79 3.80
CA ALA A 254 -29.44 4.03 5.11
C ALA A 254 -27.94 4.37 4.97
N PHE A 255 -27.60 5.62 5.31
CA PHE A 255 -26.23 6.12 5.22
C PHE A 255 -25.22 5.21 5.91
N SER A 256 -25.51 4.79 7.14
CA SER A 256 -24.61 3.95 7.94
C SER A 256 -24.27 2.63 7.25
N ASN A 257 -25.26 1.98 6.62
CA ASN A 257 -25.10 0.65 6.07
C ASN A 257 -24.37 0.70 4.71
N LEU A 258 -24.76 1.61 3.81
CA LEU A 258 -24.05 1.78 2.53
C LEU A 258 -22.60 2.25 2.76
N ALA A 259 -22.40 3.26 3.60
CA ALA A 259 -21.07 3.77 3.91
C ALA A 259 -20.20 2.67 4.53
N PHE A 260 -20.76 1.83 5.41
CA PHE A 260 -20.07 0.68 5.99
C PHE A 260 -19.61 -0.31 4.91
N VAL A 261 -20.51 -0.73 4.01
CA VAL A 261 -20.17 -1.72 2.96
C VAL A 261 -19.08 -1.19 2.04
N ILE A 262 -19.27 0.02 1.50
CA ILE A 262 -18.34 0.63 0.55
C ILE A 262 -16.96 0.84 1.20
N THR A 263 -16.93 1.32 2.45
CA THR A 263 -15.66 1.63 3.11
C THR A 263 -14.87 0.38 3.43
N ASN A 264 -15.50 -0.69 3.95
CA ASN A 264 -14.81 -1.95 4.19
C ASN A 264 -14.27 -2.55 2.88
N LEU A 265 -15.10 -2.64 1.83
CA LEU A 265 -14.64 -3.16 0.53
C LEU A 265 -13.46 -2.36 -0.01
N SER A 266 -13.55 -1.04 0.05
CA SER A 266 -12.47 -0.16 -0.39
C SER A 266 -11.20 -0.42 0.42
N THR A 267 -11.28 -0.69 1.73
CA THR A 267 -10.11 -0.94 2.59
C THR A 267 -9.46 -2.27 2.30
N PHE A 268 -10.28 -3.29 2.08
CA PHE A 268 -9.82 -4.60 1.65
C PHE A 268 -9.01 -4.54 0.35
N TYR A 269 -9.46 -3.78 -0.65
CA TYR A 269 -8.74 -3.65 -1.92
C TYR A 269 -7.56 -2.68 -1.84
N MET A 270 -7.72 -1.52 -1.18
CA MET A 270 -6.70 -0.47 -1.18
C MET A 270 -5.52 -0.79 -0.28
N THR A 271 -5.67 -1.56 0.79
CA THR A 271 -4.55 -1.84 1.71
C THR A 271 -3.44 -2.67 1.07
N PRO A 272 -3.71 -3.81 0.41
CA PRO A 272 -2.69 -4.54 -0.36
C PRO A 272 -2.06 -3.68 -1.44
N LEU A 273 -2.85 -2.80 -2.09
CA LEU A 273 -2.34 -1.87 -3.09
C LEU A 273 -1.35 -0.87 -2.50
N ILE A 274 -1.67 -0.25 -1.35
CA ILE A 274 -0.75 0.64 -0.64
C ILE A 274 0.53 -0.11 -0.27
N ILE A 275 0.43 -1.34 0.21
CA ILE A 275 1.60 -2.17 0.56
C ILE A 275 2.47 -2.45 -0.68
N GLN A 276 1.87 -2.84 -1.81
CA GLN A 276 2.61 -3.12 -3.04
C GLN A 276 3.24 -1.86 -3.64
N MET A 277 2.50 -0.75 -3.69
CA MET A 277 3.01 0.53 -4.16
C MET A 277 4.19 1.00 -3.31
N THR A 278 4.07 0.91 -1.99
CA THR A 278 5.17 1.27 -1.10
C THR A 278 6.36 0.32 -1.29
N TYR A 279 6.15 -0.99 -1.42
CA TYR A 279 7.25 -1.93 -1.70
C TYR A 279 8.01 -1.65 -3.01
N LEU A 280 7.28 -1.26 -4.07
CA LEU A 280 7.87 -0.98 -5.38
C LEU A 280 8.66 0.33 -5.40
N PHE A 281 8.10 1.40 -4.84
CA PHE A 281 8.65 2.75 -4.93
C PHE A 281 9.53 3.16 -3.75
N CYS A 282 9.57 2.38 -2.68
CA CYS A 282 10.40 2.66 -1.49
C CYS A 282 11.69 1.84 -1.46
N ASN A 283 12.04 1.18 -2.56
CA ASN A 283 13.31 0.48 -2.73
C ASN A 283 13.97 0.96 -4.03
N LYS A 284 15.21 1.44 -3.95
CA LYS A 284 15.99 1.97 -5.09
C LYS A 284 16.04 0.98 -6.26
N ARG A 285 16.33 -0.29 -5.97
CA ARG A 285 16.39 -1.37 -6.98
C ARG A 285 15.02 -1.59 -7.62
N ASN A 286 13.97 -1.68 -6.81
CA ASN A 286 12.62 -1.91 -7.32
C ASN A 286 12.12 -0.72 -8.15
N THR A 287 12.43 0.51 -7.73
CA THR A 287 12.06 1.74 -8.43
C THR A 287 12.75 1.83 -9.79
N GLN A 288 14.05 1.51 -9.85
CA GLN A 288 14.79 1.46 -11.11
C GLN A 288 14.22 0.39 -12.08
N LEU A 289 13.78 -0.76 -11.56
CA LEU A 289 13.11 -1.78 -12.36
C LEU A 289 11.76 -1.30 -12.89
N VAL A 290 10.93 -0.67 -12.04
CA VAL A 290 9.64 -0.11 -12.48
C VAL A 290 9.85 0.95 -13.57
N LEU A 291 10.82 1.84 -13.41
CA LEU A 291 11.17 2.84 -14.43
C LEU A 291 11.67 2.21 -15.73
N SER A 292 12.42 1.11 -15.67
CA SER A 292 12.88 0.40 -16.87
C SER A 292 11.74 -0.32 -17.59
N TYR A 293 10.75 -0.84 -16.86
CA TYR A 293 9.53 -1.41 -17.43
C TYR A 293 8.59 -0.34 -18.00
N LEU A 294 8.46 0.82 -17.36
CA LEU A 294 7.63 1.94 -17.81
C LEU A 294 8.30 2.80 -18.88
N SER A 295 9.61 2.61 -19.12
CA SER A 295 10.31 3.20 -20.25
C SER A 295 9.66 2.70 -21.54
N PHE A 296 8.92 3.61 -22.20
CA PHE A 296 8.21 3.39 -23.45
C PHE A 296 9.08 2.72 -24.53
N ARG A 297 10.40 2.99 -24.53
CA ARG A 297 11.37 2.32 -25.40
C ARG A 297 11.46 0.82 -25.16
N PHE A 298 11.51 0.36 -23.91
CA PHE A 298 11.60 -1.07 -23.59
C PHE A 298 10.31 -1.81 -23.98
N VAL A 299 9.14 -1.21 -23.72
CA VAL A 299 7.84 -1.78 -24.12
C VAL A 299 7.74 -1.85 -25.65
N ILE A 300 8.06 -0.76 -26.36
CA ILE A 300 8.05 -0.73 -27.83
C ILE A 300 9.05 -1.73 -28.41
N ASP A 301 10.28 -1.80 -27.88
CA ASP A 301 11.30 -2.72 -28.38
C ASP A 301 10.90 -4.19 -28.15
N LYS A 302 10.28 -4.50 -27.00
CA LYS A 302 9.77 -5.84 -26.70
C LYS A 302 8.56 -6.20 -27.57
N LEU A 303 7.63 -5.26 -27.78
CA LEU A 303 6.49 -5.44 -28.70
C LEU A 303 6.97 -5.66 -30.14
N ARG A 304 7.92 -4.83 -30.61
CA ARG A 304 8.54 -4.94 -31.93
C ARG A 304 9.28 -6.27 -32.11
N LYS A 305 9.92 -6.79 -31.05
CA LYS A 305 10.62 -8.09 -31.07
C LYS A 305 9.64 -9.27 -31.09
N MET A 306 8.49 -9.16 -30.42
CA MET A 306 7.41 -10.16 -30.52
C MET A 306 6.76 -10.15 -31.90
N LEU A 307 6.52 -8.97 -32.49
CA LEU A 307 5.96 -8.81 -33.84
C LEU A 307 6.91 -9.28 -34.95
N ARG A 308 8.23 -9.35 -34.71
CA ARG A 308 9.22 -9.88 -35.67
C ARG A 308 9.34 -11.41 -35.68
N LYS A 309 8.77 -12.13 -34.71
CA LYS A 309 9.06 -13.56 -34.50
C LYS A 309 8.28 -14.54 -35.41
N THR A 310 7.51 -14.07 -36.39
CA THR A 310 6.62 -14.95 -37.20
C THR A 310 6.84 -14.93 -38.72
N ASN A 311 7.87 -14.27 -39.25
CA ASN A 311 8.09 -14.17 -40.71
C ASN A 311 9.33 -14.93 -41.24
N THR A 312 9.60 -16.13 -40.75
CA THR A 312 10.54 -17.05 -41.43
C THR A 312 9.77 -18.25 -41.96
N VAL A 313 9.12 -18.06 -43.11
CA VAL A 313 8.70 -19.17 -43.97
C VAL A 313 9.99 -19.75 -44.56
N HIS A 314 10.34 -20.98 -44.18
CA HIS A 314 11.44 -21.69 -44.81
C HIS A 314 11.06 -22.01 -46.27
N PRO A 315 11.90 -21.72 -47.26
CA PRO A 315 11.62 -22.10 -48.64
C PRO A 315 11.60 -23.63 -48.75
N ILE A 316 10.47 -24.16 -49.22
CA ILE A 316 10.35 -25.57 -49.61
C ILE A 316 11.16 -25.72 -50.90
N ILE A 317 12.27 -26.47 -50.82
CA ILE A 317 13.05 -26.83 -52.00
C ILE A 317 12.29 -27.98 -52.69
N PRO A 318 11.87 -27.84 -53.96
CA PRO A 318 11.24 -28.94 -54.67
C PRO A 318 12.30 -29.99 -55.00
N THR A 319 12.07 -31.23 -54.57
CA THR A 319 12.87 -32.39 -54.96
C THR A 319 12.50 -32.82 -56.39
N PRO A 320 13.49 -33.15 -57.25
CA PRO A 320 13.26 -33.63 -58.61
C PRO A 320 12.65 -35.03 -58.68
#